data_AF-A0A410RXV1-F1
#
_entry.id   AF-A0A410RXV1-F1
#
_cell.length_a   1.000
_cell.length_b   1.000
_cell.length_c   1.000
_cell.angle_alpha   90.00
_cell.angle_beta   90.00
_cell.angle_gamma   90.00
#
_symmetry.space_group_name_H-M   'P 1'
#
loop_
_entity.id
_entity.type
_entity.pdbx_description
1 polymer ?
#
loop_
_entity_poly.entity_id
_entity_poly.type
_entity_poly.pdbx_seq_one_letter_code
_entity_poly.pdbx_strand_id
1 'polypeptide(L)' 'MTEVHSQTREYTLPAGCPVCESDLPVRVSATGPNAVCTHCGWMGRPFITVTHDGLRVSYDDAARA' A
#
# COMPACT_ATOMS: atom_id res chain seq x y z
N MET A 1 7.65 -25.64 9.84
CA MET A 1 7.18 -25.13 8.53
C MET A 1 6.18 -24.03 8.85
N THR A 2 6.58 -22.77 8.72
CA THR A 2 5.73 -21.63 9.09
C THR A 2 4.67 -21.48 8.02
N GLU A 3 3.39 -21.74 8.34
CA GLU A 3 2.27 -21.46 7.45
C GLU A 3 2.26 -19.97 7.13
N VAL A 4 2.66 -19.61 5.91
CA VAL A 4 2.48 -18.26 5.40
C VAL A 4 1.01 -18.11 5.10
N HIS A 5 0.26 -17.49 6.01
CA HIS A 5 -1.16 -17.20 5.80
C HIS A 5 -1.32 -16.39 4.50
N SER A 6 -1.77 -17.04 3.43
CA SER A 6 -2.09 -16.44 2.12
C SER A 6 -3.31 -15.50 2.15
N GLN A 7 -3.70 -15.03 3.33
CA GLN A 7 -4.91 -14.25 3.49
C GLN A 7 -4.67 -12.83 2.98
N THR A 8 -5.33 -12.49 1.88
CA THR A 8 -5.38 -11.12 1.38
C THR A 8 -6.00 -10.23 2.46
N ARG A 9 -5.31 -9.14 2.80
CA ARG A 9 -5.79 -8.12 3.74
C ARG A 9 -5.97 -6.80 3.01
N GLU A 10 -6.98 -6.05 3.41
CA GLU A 10 -7.27 -4.73 2.86
C GLU A 10 -7.16 -3.70 3.98
N TYR A 11 -6.45 -2.61 3.69
CA TYR A 11 -6.21 -1.50 4.59
C TYR A 11 -6.56 -0.20 3.87
N THR A 12 -7.09 0.77 4.60
CA THR A 12 -7.21 2.14 4.09
C THR A 12 -6.19 3.01 4.79
N LEU A 13 -5.36 3.70 4.02
CA LEU A 13 -4.42 4.70 4.52
C LEU A 13 -5.09 6.07 4.46
N PRO A 14 -5.39 6.70 5.61
CA PRO A 14 -5.94 8.05 5.64
C PRO A 14 -4.96 9.03 4.99
N ALA A 15 -5.45 9.84 4.06
CA ALA A 15 -4.64 10.76 3.25
C ALA A 15 -3.39 10.11 2.60
N GLY A 16 -3.49 8.83 2.27
CA GLY A 16 -2.34 8.03 1.82
C GLY A 16 -1.99 8.17 0.34
N CYS A 17 -2.83 8.81 -0.49
CA CYS A 17 -2.50 8.98 -1.90
C CYS A 17 -1.40 10.04 -2.09
N PRO A 18 -0.25 9.69 -2.68
CA PRO A 18 0.86 10.65 -2.84
C PRO A 18 0.57 11.75 -3.88
N VAL A 19 -0.52 11.64 -4.63
CA VAL A 19 -0.89 12.59 -5.70
C VAL A 19 -1.98 13.56 -5.25
N CYS A 20 -3.04 13.07 -4.62
CA CYS A 20 -4.22 13.87 -4.31
C CYS A 20 -4.61 13.86 -2.83
N GLU A 21 -3.79 13.26 -1.96
CA GLU A 21 -3.97 13.22 -0.50
C GLU A 21 -5.32 12.64 -0.05
N SER A 22 -6.00 11.91 -0.93
CA SER A 22 -7.22 11.17 -0.58
C SER A 22 -6.89 9.86 0.11
N ASP A 23 -7.88 9.30 0.79
CA ASP A 23 -7.77 7.98 1.41
C ASP A 23 -7.43 6.92 0.36
N LEU A 24 -6.41 6.12 0.66
CA LEU A 24 -5.85 5.17 -0.29
C LEU A 24 -6.08 3.73 0.17
N PRO A 25 -6.89 2.95 -0.56
CA PRO A 25 -7.01 1.53 -0.32
C PRO A 25 -5.75 0.79 -0.75
N VAL A 26 -5.22 -0.05 0.15
CA VAL A 26 -4.06 -0.90 -0.04
C VAL A 26 -4.45 -2.34 0.20
N ARG A 27 -4.24 -3.17 -0.81
CA ARG A 27 -4.42 -4.61 -0.74
C ARG A 27 -3.08 -5.29 -0.56
N VAL A 28 -2.94 -6.08 0.50
CA VAL A 28 -1.75 -6.88 0.81
C VAL A 28 -2.08 -8.34 0.53
N SER A 29 -1.42 -8.94 -0.45
CA SER A 29 -1.55 -10.36 -0.79
C SER A 29 -0.21 -11.09 -0.67
N ALA A 30 -0.20 -12.40 -0.93
CA ALA A 30 1.03 -13.19 -0.97
C ALA A 30 2.06 -12.71 -2.01
N THR A 31 1.61 -12.03 -3.07
CA THR A 31 2.50 -11.45 -4.11
C THR A 31 2.98 -10.04 -3.78
N GLY A 32 2.50 -9.49 -2.66
CA GLY A 32 2.88 -8.18 -2.14
C GLY A 32 1.72 -7.18 -2.12
N PRO A 33 2.00 -5.98 -1.59
CA PRO A 33 1.06 -4.87 -1.51
C PRO A 33 0.84 -4.18 -2.86
N ASN A 34 -0.41 -3.80 -3.12
CA ASN A 34 -0.83 -3.00 -4.28
C ASN A 34 -1.86 -1.96 -3.84
N ALA A 35 -1.83 -0.78 -4.45
CA ALA A 35 -2.74 0.32 -4.12
C ALA A 35 -3.26 0.98 -5.40
N VAL A 36 -4.54 1.35 -5.39
CA VAL A 36 -5.20 2.10 -6.46
C VAL A 36 -6.05 3.19 -5.82
N CYS A 37 -5.77 4.45 -6.15
CA CYS A 37 -6.56 5.57 -5.67
C CYS A 37 -7.88 5.66 -6.43
N THR A 38 -9.00 5.55 -5.71
CA THR A 38 -10.34 5.66 -6.28
C THR A 38 -10.71 7.10 -6.66
N HIS A 39 -9.96 8.10 -6.19
CA HIS A 39 -10.19 9.51 -6.47
C HIS A 39 -9.47 10.00 -7.74
N CYS A 40 -8.18 9.70 -7.88
CA CYS A 40 -7.36 10.22 -8.99
C CYS A 40 -6.82 9.14 -9.94
N GLY A 41 -7.07 7.86 -9.66
CA GLY A 41 -6.63 6.75 -10.50
C GLY A 41 -5.15 6.38 -10.37
N TRP A 42 -4.40 7.02 -9.47
CA TRP A 42 -3.01 6.66 -9.20
C TRP A 42 -2.89 5.18 -8.80
N MET A 43 -1.88 4.49 -9.34
CA MET A 43 -1.61 3.08 -9.05
C MET A 43 -0.16 2.92 -8.62
N GLY A 44 0.08 2.10 -7.59
CA GLY A 44 1.44 1.82 -7.12
C GLY A 44 1.56 0.55 -6.29
N ARG A 45 2.82 0.16 -6.07
CA ARG A 45 3.21 -1.01 -5.26
C ARG A 45 3.94 -0.51 -4.02
N PRO A 46 3.23 -0.15 -2.94
CA PRO A 46 3.86 0.45 -1.77
C PRO A 46 4.72 -0.56 -1.03
N PHE A 47 5.89 -0.17 -0.53
CA PHE A 47 6.66 -0.98 0.41
C PHE A 47 6.18 -0.71 1.83
N ILE A 48 5.83 -1.77 2.55
CA ILE A 48 5.43 -1.70 3.95
C ILE A 48 6.57 -2.21 4.81
N THR A 49 7.09 -1.34 5.68
CA THR A 49 8.10 -1.69 6.68
C THR A 49 7.50 -1.55 8.07
N VAL A 50 7.52 -2.62 8.84
CA VAL A 50 7.13 -2.58 10.26
C VAL A 50 8.31 -2.05 11.07
N THR A 51 8.08 -0.99 11.83
CA THR A 51 9.05 -0.32 12.69
C THR A 51 8.56 -0.37 14.15
N HIS A 52 9.42 -0.03 15.11
CA HIS A 52 9.02 0.06 16.51
C HIS A 52 7.99 1.19 16.76
N ASP A 53 7.96 2.20 15.90
CA ASP A 53 7.03 3.33 15.94
C ASP A 53 5.72 3.08 15.16
N GLY A 54 5.56 1.88 14.57
CA GLY A 54 4.39 1.52 13.79
C GLY A 54 4.73 1.15 12.34
N LEU A 55 3.80 1.43 11.41
CA LEU A 55 3.92 1.03 10.01
C LEU A 55 4.47 2.19 9.16
N ARG A 56 5.61 1.98 8.49
CA ARG A 56 6.11 2.90 7.46
C ARG A 56 5.71 2.40 6.08
N VAL A 57 5.00 3.24 5.35
CA VAL A 57 4.61 2.98 3.95
C VAL A 57 5.44 3.89 3.05
N SER A 58 6.17 3.29 2.12
CA SER A 58 6.96 4.00 1.11
C SER A 58 6.45 3.67 -0.28
N TYR A 59 6.53 4.61 -1.21
CA TYR A 59 6.15 4.40 -2.60
C TYR A 59 7.41 4.48 -3.46
N ASP A 60 7.52 3.62 -4.47
CA ASP A 60 8.53 3.81 -5.50
C ASP A 60 8.06 4.94 -6.42
N ASP A 61 8.86 5.99 -6.56
CA ASP A 61 8.54 7.18 -7.37
C ASP A 61 8.49 6.87 -8.89
N ALA A 62 8.74 5.61 -9.29
CA ALA A 62 8.68 5.16 -10.69
C ALA A 62 7.30 5.30 -11.38
N ALA A 63 6.26 5.77 -10.67
CA ALA A 63 4.99 6.17 -11.27
C ALA A 63 5.00 7.59 -11.88
N ARG A 64 6.19 8.19 -12.08
CA ARG A 64 6.36 9.41 -12.87
C ARG A 64 7.14 9.10 -14.15
N ALA A 65 6.43 8.64 -15.17
CA ALA A 65 6.87 8.64 -16.57
C ALA A 65 5.68 8.91 -17.49
#